data_AF-A0A7Y6CXV7-F1
#
_entry.id   AF-A0A7Y6CXV7-F1
#
_cell.length_a   1.000
_cell.length_b   1.000
_cell.length_c   1.000
_cell.angle_alpha   90.00
_cell.angle_beta   90.00
_cell.angle_gamma   90.00
#
_symmetry.space_group_name_H-M   'P 1'
#
loop_
_entity.id
_entity.type
_entity.pdbx_description
1 polymer ?
#
loop_
_entity_poly.entity_id
_entity_poly.type
_entity_poly.pdbx_seq_one_letter_code
_entity_poly.pdbx_strand_id
1 'polypeptide(L)'
;MKGCFALPLLSIWGLACGSVVGTLSAAFVANCGESCPDDPLLWALGCFLAFPAIAHIIRSKTRHTLANTALIAMGLAAIVLLPALSIYGYKLHKGYWKLYAKQVHPDIEYSLMVISEVPLPSLGIAEAERCVISNDLRCGENPEVIPALCQSGFVSLPRKHWPSFKRLPKEDLQGLVPDDDGQKYFLNDLCRQ
;
A
#
# COMPACT_ATOMS: atom_id res chain seq x y z
N MET A 1 35.36 -32.27 0.51
CA MET A 1 34.74 -31.23 -0.35
C MET A 1 33.28 -30.86 0.03
N LYS A 2 32.76 -31.17 1.23
CA LYS A 2 31.33 -30.96 1.58
C LYS A 2 31.00 -29.60 2.24
N GLY A 3 32.00 -28.74 2.50
CA GLY A 3 31.82 -27.45 3.17
C GLY A 3 31.58 -26.25 2.25
N CYS A 4 32.10 -26.28 1.01
CA CYS A 4 32.12 -25.11 0.12
C CYS A 4 30.74 -24.70 -0.43
N PHE A 5 29.78 -25.63 -0.54
CA PHE A 5 28.47 -25.34 -1.15
C PHE A 5 27.44 -24.76 -0.19
N ALA A 6 27.67 -24.79 1.12
CA ALA A 6 26.63 -24.44 2.08
C ALA A 6 26.48 -22.93 2.32
N LEU A 7 27.59 -22.18 2.29
CA LEU A 7 27.58 -20.72 2.39
C LEU A 7 26.86 -20.04 1.21
N PRO A 8 27.13 -20.39 -0.06
CA PRO A 8 26.40 -19.78 -1.17
C PRO A 8 24.92 -20.14 -1.13
N LEU A 9 24.56 -21.37 -0.74
CA LEU A 9 23.16 -21.81 -0.63
C LEU A 9 22.38 -21.00 0.43
N LEU A 10 23.00 -20.77 1.60
CA LEU A 10 22.41 -19.94 2.66
C LEU A 10 22.28 -18.47 2.27
N SER A 11 23.22 -17.96 1.47
CA SER A 11 23.19 -16.58 1.00
C SER A 11 22.09 -16.35 -0.04
N ILE A 12 21.89 -17.30 -0.96
CA ILE A 12 20.77 -17.30 -1.93
C ILE A 12 19.42 -17.39 -1.20
N TRP A 13 19.32 -18.27 -0.19
CA TRP A 13 18.12 -18.36 0.64
C TRP A 13 17.86 -17.08 1.44
N GLY A 14 18.91 -16.45 1.96
CA GLY A 14 18.84 -15.15 2.62
C GLY A 14 18.31 -14.07 1.69
N LEU A 15 18.82 -13.98 0.45
CA LEU A 15 18.33 -13.02 -0.55
C LEU A 15 16.84 -13.22 -0.83
N ALA A 16 16.41 -14.44 -1.10
CA ALA A 16 15.01 -14.75 -1.41
C ALA A 16 14.08 -14.42 -0.22
N CYS A 17 14.47 -14.76 1.01
CA CYS A 17 13.67 -14.43 2.19
C CYS A 17 13.62 -12.92 2.41
N GLY A 18 14.76 -12.23 2.32
CA GLY A 18 14.85 -10.79 2.53
C GLY A 18 14.06 -10.01 1.48
N SER A 19 14.07 -10.42 0.21
CA SER A 19 13.24 -9.79 -0.82
C SER A 19 11.74 -9.93 -0.54
N VAL A 20 11.29 -11.12 -0.11
CA VAL A 20 9.87 -11.35 0.24
C VAL A 20 9.47 -10.53 1.46
N VAL A 21 10.33 -10.43 2.48
CA VAL A 21 10.06 -9.63 3.67
C VAL A 21 10.00 -8.14 3.34
N GLY A 22 10.90 -7.67 2.47
CA GLY A 22 10.91 -6.30 1.98
C GLY A 22 9.63 -5.95 1.23
N THR A 23 9.18 -6.81 0.30
CA THR A 23 7.94 -6.58 -0.44
C THR A 23 6.71 -6.60 0.46
N LEU A 24 6.63 -7.54 1.42
CA LEU A 24 5.55 -7.59 2.40
C LEU A 24 5.52 -6.35 3.31
N SER A 25 6.68 -5.77 3.62
CA SER A 25 6.79 -4.58 4.47
C SER A 25 6.39 -3.31 3.71
N ALA A 26 6.86 -3.18 2.46
CA ALA A 26 6.56 -2.06 1.58
C ALA A 26 5.07 -1.95 1.24
N ALA A 27 4.34 -3.07 1.19
CA ALA A 27 2.93 -3.13 0.83
C ALA A 27 1.98 -2.25 1.69
N PHE A 28 2.42 -1.78 2.86
CA PHE A 28 1.60 -0.95 3.76
C PHE A 28 2.29 0.33 4.25
N VAL A 29 3.30 0.81 3.53
CA VAL A 29 3.82 2.17 3.79
C VAL A 29 2.79 3.15 3.25
N ALA A 30 2.09 3.82 4.18
CA ALA A 30 1.13 4.85 3.84
C ALA A 30 1.86 6.03 3.18
N ASN A 31 1.33 6.51 2.05
CA ASN A 31 1.67 7.75 1.34
C ASN A 31 2.76 7.72 0.25
N CYS A 32 3.22 6.56 -0.19
CA CYS A 32 3.87 6.51 -1.50
C CYS A 32 3.18 5.46 -2.35
N GLY A 33 2.83 5.85 -3.59
CA GLY A 33 2.41 4.91 -4.62
C GLY A 33 3.56 3.97 -4.96
N GLU A 34 3.71 3.61 -6.24
CA GLU A 34 4.75 2.70 -6.74
C GLU A 34 6.22 3.11 -6.44
N SER A 35 6.45 4.21 -5.72
CA SER A 35 7.76 4.83 -5.47
C SER A 35 8.17 4.88 -4.00
N CYS A 36 7.63 4.04 -3.10
CA CYS A 36 8.13 4.01 -1.73
C CYS A 36 9.59 3.51 -1.67
N PRO A 37 10.49 4.23 -0.97
CA PRO A 37 11.87 3.81 -0.73
C PRO A 37 11.93 2.87 0.49
N ASP A 38 11.08 1.85 0.53
CA ASP A 38 11.38 0.68 1.34
C ASP A 38 12.15 -0.24 0.42
N ASP A 39 13.47 -0.04 0.35
CA ASP A 39 14.31 -0.82 -0.54
C ASP A 39 14.20 -2.30 -0.17
N PRO A 40 13.50 -3.16 -0.96
CA PRO A 40 13.51 -4.59 -0.73
C PRO A 40 14.95 -5.13 -0.82
N LEU A 41 15.82 -4.37 -1.50
CA LEU A 41 17.27 -4.51 -1.52
C LEU A 41 17.92 -4.43 -0.14
N LEU A 42 17.48 -3.55 0.77
CA LEU A 42 18.06 -3.44 2.11
C LEU A 42 17.76 -4.68 2.95
N TRP A 43 16.52 -5.18 2.89
CA TRP A 43 16.11 -6.42 3.54
C TRP A 43 16.78 -7.64 2.92
N ALA A 44 16.89 -7.68 1.60
CA ALA A 44 17.61 -8.72 0.86
C ALA A 44 19.10 -8.75 1.23
N LEU A 45 19.75 -7.58 1.30
CA LEU A 45 21.17 -7.45 1.66
C LEU A 45 21.40 -7.85 3.13
N GLY A 46 20.53 -7.41 4.04
CA GLY A 46 20.58 -7.79 5.45
C GLY A 46 20.49 -9.30 5.64
N CYS A 47 19.53 -9.95 4.97
CA CYS A 47 19.37 -11.40 5.02
C CYS A 47 20.51 -12.14 4.30
N PHE A 48 21.02 -11.63 3.18
CA PHE A 48 22.18 -12.20 2.48
C PHE A 48 23.41 -12.32 3.39
N LEU A 49 23.66 -11.33 4.24
CA LEU A 49 24.79 -11.32 5.18
C LEU A 49 24.48 -12.09 6.47
N ALA A 50 23.26 -11.94 7.02
CA ALA A 50 22.91 -12.51 8.32
C ALA A 50 22.77 -14.04 8.29
N PHE A 51 22.16 -14.61 7.25
CA PHE A 51 21.96 -16.05 7.13
C PHE A 51 23.27 -16.86 7.19
N PRO A 52 24.31 -16.56 6.38
CA PRO A 52 25.58 -17.27 6.45
C PRO A 52 26.33 -17.00 7.76
N ALA A 53 26.28 -15.78 8.30
CA ALA A 53 26.94 -15.43 9.56
C ALA A 53 26.35 -16.21 10.76
N ILE A 54 25.03 -16.22 10.90
CA ILE A 54 24.34 -16.94 11.98
C ILE A 54 24.51 -18.44 11.80
N ALA A 55 24.38 -18.95 10.57
CA ALA A 55 24.60 -20.36 10.29
C ALA A 55 26.03 -20.82 10.57
N HIS A 56 27.04 -19.95 10.37
CA HIS A 56 28.43 -20.24 10.73
C HIS A 56 28.60 -20.40 12.25
N ILE A 57 27.99 -19.50 13.04
CA ILE A 57 28.01 -19.57 14.51
C ILE A 57 27.29 -20.81 15.04
N ILE A 58 26.16 -21.19 14.44
CA ILE A 58 25.42 -22.40 14.84
C ILE A 58 26.19 -23.67 14.43
N ARG A 59 26.82 -23.64 13.26
CA ARG A 59 27.63 -24.77 12.76
C ARG A 59 28.94 -24.97 13.49
N SER A 60 29.55 -23.93 14.06
CA SER A 60 30.73 -24.13 14.90
C SER A 60 30.45 -25.01 16.12
N LYS A 61 29.16 -25.16 16.49
CA LYS A 61 28.69 -26.00 17.61
C LYS A 61 28.04 -27.32 17.17
N THR A 62 27.89 -27.59 15.87
CA THR A 62 27.11 -28.74 15.36
C THR A 62 27.81 -29.46 14.20
N ARG A 63 27.44 -30.73 13.94
CA ARG A 63 28.04 -31.50 12.84
C ARG A 63 27.68 -30.89 11.48
N HIS A 64 28.68 -30.76 10.60
CA HIS A 64 28.53 -30.24 9.24
C HIS A 64 27.86 -31.26 8.31
N THR A 65 26.53 -31.37 8.40
CA THR A 65 25.70 -32.19 7.49
C THR A 65 24.77 -31.32 6.66
N LEU A 66 24.39 -31.82 5.48
CA LEU A 66 23.48 -31.12 4.56
C LEU A 66 22.08 -30.94 5.19
N ALA A 67 21.60 -31.96 5.92
CA ALA A 67 20.36 -31.91 6.68
C ALA A 67 20.35 -30.80 7.74
N ASN A 68 21.43 -30.66 8.53
CA ASN A 68 21.54 -29.58 9.52
C ASN A 68 21.54 -28.20 8.85
N THR A 69 22.09 -28.09 7.64
CA THR A 69 22.11 -26.85 6.87
C THR A 69 20.71 -26.44 6.43
N ALA A 70 19.93 -27.40 5.93
CA ALA A 70 18.55 -27.17 5.54
C ALA A 70 17.68 -26.79 6.74
N LEU A 71 17.86 -27.44 7.89
CA LEU A 71 17.14 -27.10 9.12
C LEU A 71 17.46 -25.68 9.62
N ILE A 72 18.74 -25.29 9.59
CA ILE A 72 19.15 -23.92 9.96
C ILE A 72 18.53 -22.90 8.99
N ALA A 73 18.57 -23.17 7.67
CA ALA A 73 17.97 -22.29 6.67
C ALA A 73 16.46 -22.13 6.88
N MET A 74 15.72 -23.23 7.10
CA MET A 74 14.29 -23.19 7.37
C MET A 74 13.96 -22.46 8.67
N GLY A 75 14.74 -22.69 9.74
CA GLY A 75 14.56 -22.00 11.01
C GLY A 75 14.74 -20.49 10.88
N LEU A 76 15.81 -20.07 10.20
CA LEU A 76 16.06 -18.65 9.94
C LEU A 76 14.98 -18.04 9.04
N ALA A 77 14.54 -18.74 7.99
CA ALA A 77 13.45 -18.29 7.14
C ALA A 77 12.15 -18.10 7.94
N ALA A 78 11.79 -19.05 8.79
CA ALA A 78 10.60 -18.96 9.64
C ALA A 78 10.66 -17.77 10.61
N ILE A 79 11.82 -17.52 11.23
CA ILE A 79 12.01 -16.40 12.17
C ILE A 79 11.76 -15.05 11.49
N VAL A 80 12.15 -14.89 10.21
CA VAL A 80 11.98 -13.62 9.50
C VAL A 80 10.61 -13.53 8.80
N LEU A 81 10.13 -14.60 8.18
CA LEU A 81 8.89 -14.61 7.41
C LEU A 81 7.63 -14.62 8.29
N LEU A 82 7.61 -15.35 9.41
CA LEU A 82 6.39 -15.45 10.24
C LEU A 82 5.97 -14.10 10.84
N PRO A 83 6.88 -13.28 11.40
CA PRO A 83 6.53 -11.93 11.86
C PRO A 83 6.08 -11.04 10.70
N ALA A 84 6.78 -11.08 9.55
CA ALA A 84 6.43 -10.29 8.37
C ALA A 84 5.02 -10.63 7.88
N LEU A 85 4.68 -11.92 7.75
CA LEU A 85 3.35 -12.38 7.35
C LEU A 85 2.28 -12.04 8.38
N SER A 86 2.60 -12.11 9.67
CA SER A 86 1.67 -11.79 10.75
C SER A 86 1.36 -10.29 10.80
N ILE A 87 2.38 -9.44 10.65
CA ILE A 87 2.22 -7.99 10.53
C ILE A 87 1.46 -7.65 9.25
N TYR A 88 1.81 -8.30 8.13
CA TYR A 88 1.13 -8.12 6.86
C TYR A 88 -0.36 -8.47 6.99
N GLY A 89 -0.68 -9.66 7.50
CA GLY A 89 -2.04 -10.11 7.72
C GLY A 89 -2.81 -9.24 8.72
N TYR A 90 -2.16 -8.77 9.79
CA TYR A 90 -2.77 -7.85 10.75
C TYR A 90 -3.08 -6.48 10.14
N LYS A 91 -2.14 -5.89 9.39
CA LYS A 91 -2.35 -4.62 8.69
C LYS A 91 -3.41 -4.77 7.59
N LEU A 92 -3.38 -5.87 6.85
CA LEU A 92 -4.40 -6.21 5.87
C LEU A 92 -5.77 -6.32 6.53
N HIS A 93 -5.90 -7.06 7.63
CA HIS A 93 -7.16 -7.20 8.33
C HIS A 93 -7.64 -5.86 8.93
N LYS A 94 -6.77 -5.13 9.63
CA LYS A 94 -7.13 -3.85 10.27
C LYS A 94 -7.48 -2.76 9.25
N GLY A 95 -6.74 -2.69 8.14
CA GLY A 95 -6.96 -1.71 7.08
C GLY A 95 -8.11 -2.11 6.15
N TYR A 96 -8.11 -3.34 5.65
CA TYR A 96 -8.97 -3.75 4.53
C TYR A 96 -10.26 -4.43 4.95
N TRP A 97 -10.40 -4.95 6.19
CA TRP A 97 -11.65 -5.59 6.64
C TRP A 97 -12.84 -4.61 6.69
N LYS A 98 -12.59 -3.32 6.95
CA LYS A 98 -13.62 -2.27 6.85
C LYS A 98 -13.83 -1.75 5.42
N LEU A 99 -12.94 -2.08 4.48
CA LEU A 99 -12.83 -1.48 3.14
C LEU A 99 -13.18 -2.48 2.01
N TYR A 100 -13.79 -3.64 2.31
CA TYR A 100 -14.29 -4.61 1.31
C TYR A 100 -15.44 -4.10 0.42
N ALA A 101 -15.77 -2.81 0.48
CA ALA A 101 -16.46 -2.13 -0.60
C ALA A 101 -15.40 -1.57 -1.57
N LYS A 102 -15.11 -2.32 -2.64
CA LYS A 102 -14.41 -1.95 -3.89
C LYS A 102 -13.64 -0.61 -3.88
N GLN A 103 -12.33 -0.63 -3.62
CA GLN A 103 -11.50 0.59 -3.65
C GLN A 103 -11.39 1.18 -5.07
N VAL A 104 -11.81 2.44 -5.22
CA VAL A 104 -11.50 3.25 -6.41
C VAL A 104 -10.13 3.89 -6.20
N HIS A 105 -9.23 3.73 -7.16
CA HIS A 105 -7.91 4.35 -7.14
C HIS A 105 -7.92 5.56 -8.07
N PRO A 106 -7.29 6.68 -7.67
CA PRO A 106 -7.08 7.80 -8.58
C PRO A 106 -6.13 7.40 -9.72
N ASP A 107 -6.37 8.00 -10.89
CA ASP A 107 -5.60 7.83 -12.13
C ASP A 107 -5.44 9.21 -12.82
N ILE A 108 -4.77 9.26 -13.96
CA ILE A 108 -4.46 10.46 -14.73
C ILE A 108 -5.74 11.23 -15.14
N GLU A 109 -6.85 10.52 -15.43
CA GLU A 109 -8.13 11.14 -15.78
C GLU A 109 -8.98 11.54 -14.56
N TYR A 110 -8.74 10.90 -13.41
CA TYR A 110 -9.48 11.05 -12.17
C TYR A 110 -8.51 11.14 -10.99
N SER A 111 -8.05 12.34 -10.60
CA SER A 111 -7.04 12.47 -9.55
C SER A 111 -7.55 12.98 -8.21
N LEU A 112 -8.79 13.48 -8.15
CA LEU A 112 -9.34 14.15 -6.97
C LEU A 112 -10.19 13.18 -6.15
N MET A 113 -9.68 12.77 -4.99
CA MET A 113 -10.34 11.83 -4.08
C MET A 113 -11.31 12.57 -3.14
N VAL A 114 -12.53 12.06 -3.07
CA VAL A 114 -13.56 12.53 -2.14
C VAL A 114 -14.24 11.36 -1.43
N ILE A 115 -14.83 11.65 -0.27
CA ILE A 115 -15.60 10.70 0.53
C ILE A 115 -16.98 11.27 0.85
N SER A 116 -18.02 10.45 0.72
CA SER A 116 -19.39 10.85 1.08
C SER A 116 -19.55 10.85 2.61
N GLU A 117 -19.91 11.99 3.20
CA GLU A 117 -20.23 12.07 4.62
C GLU A 117 -21.65 11.59 4.93
N VAL A 118 -22.54 11.63 3.94
CA VAL A 118 -23.95 11.27 4.07
C VAL A 118 -24.29 10.25 2.98
N PRO A 119 -25.11 9.22 3.25
CA PRO A 119 -25.55 8.29 2.22
C PRO A 119 -26.44 9.02 1.18
N LEU A 120 -26.19 8.76 -0.11
CA LEU A 120 -26.95 9.29 -1.23
C LEU A 120 -27.56 8.12 -2.02
N PRO A 121 -28.65 7.51 -1.51
CA PRO A 121 -29.24 6.31 -2.11
C PRO A 121 -29.78 6.55 -3.52
N SER A 122 -30.19 7.79 -3.84
CA SER A 122 -30.63 8.17 -5.19
C SER A 122 -29.53 8.07 -6.25
N LEU A 123 -28.26 8.07 -5.84
CA LEU A 123 -27.08 7.94 -6.68
C LEU A 123 -26.39 6.58 -6.50
N GLY A 124 -26.94 5.70 -5.65
CA GLY A 124 -26.31 4.42 -5.31
C GLY A 124 -25.07 4.55 -4.43
N ILE A 125 -24.90 5.68 -3.73
CA ILE A 125 -23.71 5.98 -2.93
C ILE A 125 -24.01 5.75 -1.44
N ALA A 126 -23.19 4.93 -0.79
CA ALA A 126 -23.25 4.64 0.63
C ALA A 126 -22.53 5.71 1.48
N GLU A 127 -22.79 5.70 2.78
CA GLU A 127 -22.02 6.51 3.73
C GLU A 127 -20.55 6.08 3.75
N ALA A 128 -19.64 7.04 3.85
CA ALA A 128 -18.19 6.83 3.79
C ALA A 128 -17.69 6.18 2.48
N GLU A 129 -18.50 6.19 1.42
CA GLU A 129 -18.07 5.73 0.10
C GLU A 129 -17.09 6.72 -0.52
N ARG A 130 -15.98 6.18 -1.03
CA ARG A 130 -14.93 6.96 -1.71
C ARG A 130 -15.23 7.04 -3.21
N CYS A 131 -15.11 8.24 -3.74
CA CYS A 131 -15.27 8.52 -5.16
C CYS A 131 -14.09 9.34 -5.66
N VAL A 132 -13.75 9.18 -6.94
CA VAL A 132 -12.71 9.96 -7.58
C VAL A 132 -13.33 10.82 -8.68
N ILE A 133 -12.92 12.07 -8.73
CA ILE A 133 -13.47 13.08 -9.62
C ILE A 133 -12.49 13.36 -10.76
N SER A 134 -13.05 13.60 -11.95
CA SER A 134 -12.28 13.87 -13.15
C SER A 134 -11.45 15.16 -13.04
N ASN A 135 -10.29 15.16 -13.70
CA ASN A 135 -9.37 16.29 -13.75
C ASN A 135 -9.82 17.41 -14.69
N ASP A 136 -10.75 17.15 -15.62
CA ASP A 136 -11.32 18.17 -16.51
C ASP A 136 -12.40 19.02 -15.78
N LEU A 137 -12.15 19.35 -14.52
CA LEU A 137 -13.06 20.16 -13.72
C LEU A 137 -12.89 21.64 -14.11
N ARG A 138 -13.62 22.06 -15.14
CA ARG A 138 -13.65 23.45 -15.61
C ARG A 138 -14.53 24.32 -14.72
N CYS A 139 -14.00 24.73 -13.58
CA CYS A 139 -14.75 25.56 -12.63
C CYS A 139 -15.29 26.88 -13.23
N GLY A 140 -14.61 27.45 -14.23
CA GLY A 140 -15.07 28.65 -14.95
C GLY A 140 -16.34 28.45 -15.78
N GLU A 141 -16.69 27.21 -16.16
CA GLU A 141 -17.91 26.87 -16.89
C GLU A 141 -19.11 26.63 -15.96
N ASN A 142 -18.90 26.73 -14.64
CA ASN A 142 -19.92 26.58 -13.62
C ASN A 142 -20.74 25.26 -13.74
N PRO A 143 -20.10 24.08 -13.78
CA PRO A 143 -20.75 22.83 -14.13
C PRO A 143 -21.84 22.46 -13.11
N GLU A 144 -23.03 22.09 -13.61
CA GLU A 144 -24.13 21.60 -12.77
C GLU A 144 -23.92 20.15 -12.32
N VAL A 145 -23.12 19.39 -13.07
CA VAL A 145 -22.87 17.96 -12.87
C VAL A 145 -21.39 17.66 -13.14
N ILE A 146 -20.79 16.82 -12.31
CA ILE A 146 -19.40 16.35 -12.46
C ILE A 146 -19.39 14.83 -12.61
N PRO A 147 -18.64 14.27 -13.57
CA PRO A 147 -18.41 12.83 -13.63
C PRO A 147 -17.49 12.38 -12.49
N ALA A 148 -17.93 11.38 -11.75
CA ALA A 148 -17.16 10.73 -10.70
C ALA A 148 -17.19 9.21 -10.86
N LEU A 149 -16.09 8.56 -10.47
CA LEU A 149 -16.01 7.12 -10.35
C LEU A 149 -16.10 6.77 -8.86
N CYS A 150 -17.23 6.21 -8.45
CA CYS A 150 -17.48 5.71 -7.11
C CYS A 150 -17.34 4.18 -7.06
N GLN A 151 -17.41 3.60 -5.87
CA GLN A 151 -17.33 2.14 -5.69
C GLN A 151 -18.49 1.43 -6.43
N SER A 152 -19.66 2.06 -6.35
CA SER A 152 -20.88 1.71 -7.09
C SER A 152 -20.74 1.78 -8.62
N GLY A 153 -19.77 2.53 -9.15
CA GLY A 153 -19.50 2.68 -10.59
C GLY A 153 -19.37 4.14 -11.02
N PHE A 154 -19.51 4.39 -12.32
CA PHE A 154 -19.54 5.77 -12.85
C PHE A 154 -20.85 6.44 -12.45
N VAL A 155 -20.73 7.57 -11.76
CA VAL A 155 -21.86 8.36 -11.26
C VAL A 155 -21.67 9.80 -11.71
N SER A 156 -22.77 10.41 -12.16
CA SER A 156 -22.84 11.84 -12.42
C SER A 156 -23.26 12.55 -11.14
N LEU A 157 -22.36 13.31 -10.51
CA LEU A 157 -22.58 14.02 -9.25
C LEU A 157 -23.18 15.41 -9.48
N PRO A 158 -24.48 15.64 -9.16
CA PRO A 158 -25.10 16.96 -9.29
C PRO A 158 -24.58 17.92 -8.22
N ARG A 159 -24.49 19.21 -8.55
CA ARG A 159 -24.01 20.27 -7.64
C ARG A 159 -24.72 20.32 -6.30
N LYS A 160 -26.01 20.01 -6.27
CA LYS A 160 -26.81 19.92 -5.04
C LYS A 160 -26.17 19.02 -3.97
N HIS A 161 -25.44 17.98 -4.39
CA HIS A 161 -24.86 16.99 -3.50
C HIS A 161 -23.38 17.21 -3.19
N TRP A 162 -22.71 18.17 -3.84
CA TRP A 162 -21.29 18.44 -3.59
C TRP A 162 -20.95 18.76 -2.12
N PRO A 163 -21.80 19.48 -1.35
CA PRO A 163 -21.52 19.70 0.07
C PRO A 163 -21.50 18.42 0.92
N SER A 164 -22.04 17.31 0.43
CA SER A 164 -22.02 16.01 1.11
C SER A 164 -20.71 15.25 0.91
N PHE A 165 -19.82 15.75 0.05
CA PHE A 165 -18.53 15.13 -0.25
C PHE A 165 -17.38 15.92 0.35
N LYS A 166 -16.62 15.25 1.21
CA LYS A 166 -15.41 15.77 1.81
C LYS A 166 -14.19 15.35 0.98
N ARG A 167 -13.26 16.27 0.76
CA ARG A 167 -12.01 15.99 0.03
C ARG A 167 -11.00 15.26 0.92
N LEU A 168 -10.27 14.32 0.31
CA LEU A 168 -9.16 13.59 0.94
C LEU A 168 -7.85 13.94 0.25
N PRO A 169 -7.27 15.13 0.47
CA PRO A 169 -6.11 15.63 -0.29
C PRO A 169 -4.85 14.77 -0.14
N LYS A 170 -4.71 14.04 0.98
CA LYS A 170 -3.61 13.09 1.19
C LYS A 170 -3.71 11.84 0.30
N GLU A 171 -4.88 11.62 -0.30
CA GLU A 171 -5.18 10.48 -1.16
C GLU A 171 -5.36 10.89 -2.63
N ASP A 172 -5.17 12.18 -2.95
CA ASP A 172 -5.15 12.66 -4.34
C ASP A 172 -3.89 12.15 -5.07
N LEU A 173 -3.95 12.03 -6.40
CA LEU A 173 -2.75 11.74 -7.20
C LEU A 173 -1.78 12.93 -7.05
N GLN A 174 -0.54 12.66 -6.59
CA GLN A 174 0.45 13.69 -6.28
C GLN A 174 0.75 14.59 -7.50
N GLY A 175 0.67 15.91 -7.31
CA GLY A 175 1.00 16.91 -8.33
C GLY A 175 -0.05 18.00 -8.57
N LEU A 176 -1.26 17.87 -8.00
CA LEU A 176 -2.40 18.78 -8.28
C LEU A 176 -2.90 19.58 -7.07
N VAL A 177 -2.23 19.53 -5.92
CA VAL A 177 -2.67 20.26 -4.72
C VAL A 177 -1.55 21.15 -4.19
N PRO A 178 -1.78 22.48 -4.06
CA PRO A 178 -0.88 23.32 -3.27
C PRO A 178 -0.91 22.85 -1.81
N ASP A 179 0.21 23.07 -1.13
CA ASP A 179 0.46 22.64 0.24
C ASP A 179 -0.67 23.04 1.21
N ASP A 180 -0.80 22.23 2.25
CA ASP A 180 -1.86 22.16 3.27
C ASP A 180 -2.34 23.52 3.85
N ASP A 181 -3.18 24.25 3.11
CA ASP A 181 -4.04 25.28 3.68
C ASP A 181 -5.37 24.62 4.04
N GLY A 182 -5.47 24.13 5.28
CA GLY A 182 -6.60 23.41 5.87
C GLY A 182 -7.95 24.16 5.92
N GLN A 183 -8.41 24.71 4.81
CA GLN A 183 -9.66 25.44 4.63
C GLN A 183 -10.57 24.89 3.51
N LYS A 184 -10.11 24.03 2.60
CA LYS A 184 -10.93 23.50 1.48
C LYS A 184 -11.36 22.05 1.73
N TYR A 185 -12.32 21.86 2.63
CA TYR A 185 -12.73 20.51 3.04
C TYR A 185 -13.80 19.88 2.14
N PHE A 186 -14.55 20.65 1.35
CA PHE A 186 -15.68 20.12 0.59
C PHE A 186 -15.51 20.29 -0.92
N LEU A 187 -16.14 19.39 -1.69
CA LEU A 187 -16.16 19.46 -3.15
C LEU A 187 -16.69 20.81 -3.66
N ASN A 188 -17.57 21.47 -2.90
CA ASN A 188 -18.10 22.79 -3.24
C ASN A 188 -17.03 23.90 -3.28
N ASP A 189 -15.91 23.73 -2.57
CA ASP A 189 -14.86 24.74 -2.49
C ASP A 189 -13.84 24.66 -3.65
N LEU A 190 -13.92 23.62 -4.49
CA LEU A 190 -13.05 23.46 -5.66
C LEU A 190 -13.29 24.54 -6.72
N CYS A 191 -14.52 25.01 -6.88
CA CYS A 191 -14.92 25.95 -7.94
C CYS A 191 -15.34 27.34 -7.43
N ARG A 192 -14.91 27.72 -6.23
CA ARG A 192 -15.27 29.01 -5.62
C ARG A 192 -14.18 30.09 -5.73
N GLN A 193 -13.16 29.85 -6.58
CA GLN A 193 -12.06 30.77 -6.85
C GLN A 193 -12.38 31.76 -7.97
#